data_AF-A0A968X5F2-F1
#
_entry.id   AF-A0A968X5F2-F1
#
_cell.length_a   1.000
_cell.length_b   1.000
_cell.length_c   1.000
_cell.angle_alpha   90.00
_cell.angle_beta   90.00
_cell.angle_gamma   90.00
#
_symmetry.space_group_name_H-M   'P 1'
#
loop_
_entity.id
_entity.type
_entity.pdbx_description
1 polymer ?
#
loop_
_entity_poly.entity_id
_entity_poly.type
_entity_poly.pdbx_seq_one_letter_code
_entity_poly.pdbx_strand_id
1 'polypeptide(L)'
;MQHVVIWNEPNLSGEWGLRPVDAKAYVEMLRAVYPAIKTANPEMQVLVGALAPTLEPEGSPNGLNDLIYLEQMYGEIRRLEIIPINLPISQYK
;
A
#
# COMPACT_ATOMS: atom_id res chain seq x y z
N MET A 1 1.99 4.12 -21.39
CA MET A 1 1.62 4.19 -19.95
C MET A 1 2.91 4.34 -19.16
N GLN A 2 2.99 5.31 -18.24
CA GLN A 2 4.24 5.62 -17.52
C GLN A 2 4.19 5.24 -16.03
N HIS A 3 2.99 5.03 -15.50
CA HIS A 3 2.76 4.73 -14.09
C HIS A 3 1.74 3.59 -13.97
N VAL A 4 1.89 2.79 -12.92
CA VAL A 4 0.91 1.79 -12.50
C VAL A 4 0.75 1.88 -10.99
N VAL A 5 -0.51 1.89 -10.54
CA VAL A 5 -0.88 1.82 -9.12
C VAL A 5 -1.26 0.38 -8.81
N ILE A 6 -0.65 -0.19 -7.78
CA ILE A 6 -0.93 -1.56 -7.38
C ILE A 6 -1.88 -1.56 -6.19
N TRP A 7 -3.07 -2.09 -6.42
CA TRP A 7 -4.16 -2.24 -5.44
C TRP A 7 -4.90 -0.94 -5.10
N ASN A 8 -6.10 -1.08 -4.56
CA ASN A 8 -6.93 0.01 -4.06
C ASN A 8 -7.03 -0.10 -2.53
N GLU A 9 -6.85 1.01 -1.80
CA GLU A 9 -7.11 1.14 -0.36
C GLU A 9 -6.77 -0.10 0.48
N PRO A 10 -5.48 -0.52 0.50
CA PRO A 10 -5.08 -1.79 1.10
C PRO A 10 -5.25 -1.83 2.62
N ASN A 11 -5.59 -0.70 3.26
CA ASN A 11 -5.93 -0.62 4.67
C ASN A 11 -7.43 -0.87 4.96
N LEU A 12 -8.26 -1.22 3.97
CA LEU A 12 -9.66 -1.59 4.16
C LEU A 12 -9.92 -3.07 3.86
N SER A 13 -10.63 -3.77 4.76
CA SER A 13 -10.95 -5.19 4.59
C SER A 13 -11.78 -5.49 3.33
N GLY A 14 -12.62 -4.54 2.90
CA GLY A 14 -13.39 -4.63 1.66
C GLY A 14 -12.52 -4.92 0.43
N GLU A 15 -11.36 -4.30 0.37
CA GLU A 15 -10.39 -4.46 -0.73
C GLU A 15 -9.62 -5.78 -0.66
N TRP A 16 -9.74 -6.50 0.45
CA TRP A 16 -9.16 -7.82 0.67
C TRP A 16 -10.20 -8.94 0.58
N GLY A 17 -11.42 -8.66 0.11
CA GLY A 17 -12.50 -9.63 0.08
C GLY A 17 -12.95 -10.04 1.48
N LEU A 18 -13.09 -9.06 2.37
CA LEU A 18 -13.53 -9.21 3.76
C LEU A 18 -12.57 -10.00 4.66
N ARG A 19 -11.28 -10.04 4.29
CA ARG A 19 -10.21 -10.59 5.13
C ARG A 19 -9.58 -9.50 6.00
N PRO A 20 -8.96 -9.85 7.13
CA PRO A 20 -8.15 -8.91 7.90
C PRO A 20 -7.10 -8.23 7.02
N VAL A 21 -6.89 -6.94 7.25
CA VAL A 21 -5.86 -6.18 6.53
C VAL A 21 -4.47 -6.49 7.08
N ASP A 22 -3.48 -6.50 6.20
CA ASP A 22 -2.10 -6.81 6.57
C ASP A 22 -1.12 -6.03 5.69
N ALA A 23 -0.48 -5.02 6.29
CA ALA A 23 0.49 -4.17 5.63
C ALA A 23 1.72 -4.95 5.12
N LYS A 24 2.14 -5.99 5.84
CA LYS A 24 3.26 -6.84 5.43
C LYS A 24 2.88 -7.68 4.22
N ALA A 25 1.70 -8.31 4.24
CA ALA A 25 1.20 -9.09 3.10
C ALA A 25 1.07 -8.22 1.85
N TYR A 26 0.62 -6.97 2.00
CA TYR A 26 0.59 -6.02 0.90
C TYR A 26 1.98 -5.78 0.29
N VAL A 27 2.99 -5.55 1.12
CA VAL A 27 4.36 -5.35 0.64
C VAL A 27 4.96 -6.64 0.04
N GLU A 28 4.61 -7.81 0.55
CA GLU A 28 5.00 -9.09 -0.06
C GLU A 28 4.39 -9.26 -1.46
N MET A 29 3.12 -8.88 -1.65
CA MET A 29 2.51 -8.84 -2.97
C MET A 29 3.25 -7.85 -3.89
N LEU A 30 3.57 -6.65 -3.41
CA LEU A 30 4.35 -5.67 -4.16
C LEU A 30 5.72 -6.24 -4.60
N ARG A 31 6.45 -6.89 -3.68
CA ARG A 31 7.72 -7.58 -3.97
C ARG A 31 7.56 -8.63 -5.07
N ALA A 32 6.45 -9.37 -5.09
CA ALA A 32 6.20 -10.43 -6.07
C ALA A 32 5.90 -9.88 -7.47
N VAL A 33 5.13 -8.81 -7.59
CA VAL A 33 4.72 -8.26 -8.90
C VAL A 33 5.75 -7.31 -9.50
N TYR A 34 6.54 -6.63 -8.67
CA TYR A 34 7.48 -5.60 -9.11
C TYR A 34 8.48 -6.08 -10.20
N PRO A 35 9.15 -7.24 -10.07
CA PRO A 35 10.07 -7.73 -11.10
C PRO A 35 9.39 -7.94 -12.45
N ALA A 36 8.17 -8.49 -12.47
CA ALA A 36 7.43 -8.72 -13.71
C ALA A 36 7.10 -7.41 -14.43
N ILE A 37 6.71 -6.37 -13.68
CA ILE A 37 6.46 -5.03 -14.23
C ILE A 37 7.75 -4.46 -14.82
N LYS A 38 8.86 -4.53 -14.08
CA LYS A 38 10.15 -4.01 -14.54
C LYS A 38 10.74 -4.79 -15.72
N THR A 39 10.50 -6.10 -15.82
CA THR A 39 10.86 -6.89 -17.00
C THR A 39 10.05 -6.46 -18.23
N ALA A 40 8.75 -6.20 -18.07
CA ALA A 40 7.91 -5.77 -19.18
C ALA A 40 8.18 -4.32 -19.62
N ASN A 41 8.46 -3.42 -18.67
CA ASN A 41 8.83 -2.04 -18.93
C ASN A 41 9.72 -1.49 -17.79
N PRO A 42 11.05 -1.40 -18.01
CA PRO A 42 11.99 -0.89 -17.01
C PRO A 42 11.68 0.54 -16.54
N GLU A 43 11.17 1.38 -17.44
CA GLU A 43 10.84 2.79 -17.19
C GLU A 43 9.50 2.99 -16.46
N MET A 44 8.69 1.92 -16.30
CA MET A 44 7.42 2.01 -15.60
C MET A 44 7.63 2.40 -14.13
N GLN A 45 6.98 3.47 -13.70
CA GLN A 45 6.93 3.86 -12.30
C GLN A 45 5.87 3.02 -11.58
N VAL A 46 6.26 2.37 -10.48
CA VAL A 46 5.36 1.53 -9.67
C VAL A 46 4.99 2.30 -8.41
N LEU A 47 3.69 2.49 -8.23
CA LEU A 47 3.09 3.23 -7.14
C LEU A 47 2.32 2.28 -6.21
N VAL A 48 2.40 2.53 -4.90
CA VAL A 48 1.49 1.88 -3.94
C VAL A 48 0.07 2.43 -4.07
N GLY A 49 -0.91 1.65 -3.64
CA GLY A 49 -2.29 2.09 -3.52
C GLY A 49 -2.41 3.21 -2.50
N ALA A 50 -3.30 4.17 -2.79
CA ALA A 50 -3.67 5.18 -1.80
C ALA A 50 -4.31 4.51 -0.59
N LEU A 51 -4.05 5.03 0.60
CA LEU A 51 -4.72 4.57 1.83
C LEU A 51 -6.05 5.30 1.98
N ALA A 52 -7.08 4.57 2.42
CA ALA A 52 -8.34 5.19 2.83
C ALA A 52 -8.11 6.01 4.11
N PRO A 53 -8.62 7.26 4.20
CA PRO A 53 -8.47 8.09 5.39
C PRO A 53 -9.38 7.58 6.51
N THR A 54 -8.84 6.76 7.40
CA THR A 54 -9.63 6.08 8.44
C THR A 54 -8.88 6.01 9.76
N LEU A 55 -9.65 5.92 10.85
CA LEU A 55 -9.16 5.78 12.23
C LEU A 55 -9.51 4.40 12.83
N GLU A 56 -9.77 3.40 11.99
CA GLU A 56 -10.06 2.03 12.46
C GLU A 56 -8.97 1.54 13.43
N PRO A 57 -9.34 1.07 14.64
CA PRO A 57 -8.35 0.60 15.61
C PRO A 57 -7.73 -0.73 15.15
N GLU A 58 -6.56 -1.06 15.71
CA GLU A 58 -5.97 -2.39 15.52
C GLU A 58 -6.95 -3.50 15.91
N GLY A 59 -7.06 -4.53 15.07
CA GLY A 59 -8.02 -5.62 15.25
C GLY A 59 -9.44 -5.33 14.77
N SER A 60 -9.71 -4.15 14.20
CA SER A 60 -11.00 -3.87 13.55
C SER A 60 -11.26 -4.83 12.39
N PRO A 61 -12.50 -5.34 12.23
CA PRO A 61 -12.87 -6.14 11.07
C PRO A 61 -12.96 -5.33 9.78
N ASN A 62 -12.99 -4.00 9.84
CA ASN A 62 -13.24 -3.15 8.67
C ASN A 62 -11.95 -2.64 8.02
N GLY A 63 -10.84 -2.59 8.76
CA GLY A 63 -9.59 -2.04 8.26
C GLY A 63 -8.61 -1.67 9.35
N LEU A 64 -7.68 -0.78 9.03
CA LEU A 64 -6.69 -0.24 9.95
C LEU A 64 -6.49 1.26 9.71
N ASN A 65 -6.25 1.98 10.80
CA ASN A 65 -5.81 3.36 10.79
C ASN A 65 -4.70 3.57 9.75
N ASP A 66 -4.88 4.59 8.92
CA ASP A 66 -3.99 4.89 7.80
C ASP A 66 -2.56 5.18 8.23
N LEU A 67 -2.32 5.92 9.32
CA LEU A 67 -0.97 6.18 9.84
C LEU A 67 -0.29 4.92 10.36
N ILE A 68 -1.02 4.06 11.08
CA ILE A 68 -0.47 2.79 11.58
C ILE A 68 -0.12 1.88 10.42
N TYR A 69 -1.03 1.74 9.45
CA TYR A 69 -0.81 0.94 8.25
C TYR A 69 0.39 1.48 7.45
N LEU A 70 0.50 2.80 7.33
CA LEU A 70 1.60 3.47 6.66
C LEU A 70 2.95 3.18 7.33
N GLU A 71 3.04 3.32 8.64
CA GLU A 71 4.25 3.04 9.41
C GLU A 71 4.71 1.58 9.22
N GLN A 72 3.77 0.64 9.35
CA GLN A 72 4.04 -0.79 9.12
C GLN A 72 4.52 -1.05 7.68
N MET A 73 3.84 -0.47 6.68
CA MET A 73 4.19 -0.61 5.27
C MET A 73 5.58 -0.03 4.97
N TYR A 74 5.91 1.17 5.47
CA TYR A 74 7.23 1.77 5.28
C TYR A 74 8.34 1.00 6.00
N GLY A 75 8.04 0.37 7.15
CA GLY A 75 8.96 -0.56 7.81
C GLY A 75 9.40 -1.69 6.88
N GLU A 76 8.47 -2.18 6.04
CA GLU A 76 8.67 -3.29 5.12
C GLU A 76 9.26 -2.90 3.74
N ILE A 77 9.07 -1.65 3.29
CA ILE A 77 9.39 -1.19 1.91
C ILE A 77 10.85 -0.79 1.67
N ARG A 78 11.70 -0.69 2.70
CA ARG A 78 13.05 -0.07 2.64
C ARG A 78 14.08 -0.60 1.61
N ARG A 79 13.72 -1.50 0.69
CA ARG A 79 14.62 -2.11 -0.32
C ARG A 79 14.08 -2.13 -1.76
N LEU A 80 12.93 -1.50 -2.04
CA LEU A 80 12.35 -1.46 -3.39
C LEU A 80 12.21 -0.02 -3.90
N GLU A 81 12.47 0.22 -5.19
CA GLU A 81 12.16 1.51 -5.86
C GLU A 81 10.65 1.64 -6.15
N ILE A 82 9.83 1.43 -5.13
CA ILE A 82 8.38 1.68 -5.20
C ILE A 82 8.16 3.08 -4.63
N ILE A 83 7.51 3.93 -5.41
CA ILE A 83 7.23 5.30 -4.99
C ILE A 83 5.87 5.31 -4.26
N PRO A 84 5.84 5.71 -2.99
CA PRO A 84 4.58 5.96 -2.32
C PRO A 84 3.84 7.09 -3.04
N ILE A 85 2.55 6.93 -3.34
CA ILE A 85 1.73 8.08 -3.74
C ILE A 85 1.74 9.02 -2.55
N ASN A 86 2.22 10.26 -2.77
CA ASN A 86 2.30 11.30 -1.75
C ASN A 86 1.05 11.27 -0.85
N LEU A 87 1.21 10.80 0.38
CA LEU A 87 0.22 11.04 1.42
C LEU A 87 0.49 12.46 1.91
N PRO A 88 -0.45 13.40 1.73
CA PRO A 88 -0.31 14.71 2.33
C PRO A 88 -0.35 14.53 3.85
N ILE A 89 0.83 14.46 4.47
CA ILE A 89 1.01 14.48 5.94
C ILE A 89 0.31 15.71 6.55
N SER A 90 -0.01 16.74 5.74
CA SER A 90 -0.74 17.95 6.14
C SER A 90 -2.20 17.75 6.55
N GLN A 91 -2.77 16.54 6.44
CA GLN A 91 -4.13 16.26 6.95
C GLN A 91 -4.16 15.85 8.43
N TYR A 92 -3.00 15.57 9.04
CA TYR A 92 -2.89 15.33 10.48
C TYR A 92 -2.40 16.62 11.15
N LYS A 93 -3.34 17.50 11.50
CA LYS A 93 -3.15 18.53 12.52
C LYS A 93 -3.73 18.04 13.83
#